data_AF-A0A419WPT9-F1
#
_entry.id   AF-A0A419WPT9-F1
#
_cell.length_a   1.000
_cell.length_b   1.000
_cell.length_c   1.000
_cell.angle_alpha   90.00
_cell.angle_beta   90.00
_cell.angle_gamma   90.00
#
_symmetry.space_group_name_H-M   'P 1'
#
loop_
_entity.id
_entity.type
_entity.pdbx_description
1 polymer ?
#
loop_
_entity_poly.entity_id
_entity_poly.type
_entity_poly.pdbx_seq_one_letter_code
_entity_poly.pdbx_strand_id
1 'polypeptide(L)'
;MATRRKLLALSAAVAGTAVAGCTGGSDETGTNDSDSGDDDSNSSDSSGSEEDEMAAGPELGVAAEWNAIRARTADALALGIAEEFEVGGSVVGDTLARFEAATAEWGAHEQLEETDHEFYEEFEEAVEELRLEGLDEGDLERVRTEVGLADEQLQAAQRARLEEANALALEMALFGARVADIDVLATAGHFGAAETLAEETDERWESATVHDELSGTNGDLYAAFEGELPTLAEAASDENGDDVASAADAALTAAVDAAYELAADDAAAHAAQLATMQARAWDAAVLNDLEGVDAEAAADVMRDTFGRFESARSHEALEEADHATYEAFESELEAYIEALAAGEGVDEAASNFAAAAQRAQFAVAGALEEAPGKGGEHGHEHEDGHGHQEDLEGGPNVVDGVPEDADHVVEMHAVSFEPAEITISAGDTVAWEFVEGEPHSVTAYEDDIPEDAEYWASGDFESEDAAREGWDDGVGAVVDGQSYVRTFETVGEHEYVCIPHEAAGMTGTIVVE
;
A
#
# COMPACT_ATOMS: atom_id res chain seq x y z
N MET A 1 47.78 32.43 -18.14
CA MET A 1 47.32 33.57 -17.30
C MET A 1 45.84 33.31 -17.03
N ALA A 2 45.28 33.26 -15.84
CA ALA A 2 45.74 33.32 -14.46
C ALA A 2 44.52 32.77 -13.66
N THR A 3 44.62 31.60 -13.01
CA THR A 3 44.80 31.40 -11.56
C THR A 3 43.55 31.40 -10.67
N ARG A 4 43.43 30.29 -9.93
CA ARG A 4 43.13 30.13 -8.48
C ARG A 4 41.66 30.09 -8.02
N ARG A 5 41.16 28.86 -7.87
CA ARG A 5 40.23 28.46 -6.80
C ARG A 5 40.97 28.47 -5.44
N LYS A 6 40.38 29.14 -4.44
CA LYS A 6 40.68 29.02 -3.00
C LYS A 6 39.52 28.17 -2.43
N LEU A 7 39.74 27.01 -1.81
CA LEU A 7 40.08 26.81 -0.39
C LEU A 7 39.18 27.61 0.56
N LEU A 8 38.12 26.95 1.04
CA LEU A 8 37.51 27.16 2.35
C LEU A 8 37.19 25.77 2.92
N ALA A 9 38.09 25.30 3.79
CA ALA A 9 37.81 24.30 4.80
C ALA A 9 37.93 25.04 6.13
N LEU A 10 36.84 25.14 6.88
CA LEU A 10 36.90 25.56 8.27
C LEU A 10 36.07 24.59 9.11
N SER A 11 36.83 23.82 9.88
CA SER A 11 36.41 22.90 10.92
C SER A 11 35.79 23.65 12.11
N ALA A 12 34.68 23.12 12.63
CA ALA A 12 34.21 23.41 13.98
C ALA A 12 34.23 22.11 14.79
N ALA A 13 35.22 22.01 15.68
CA ALA A 13 35.32 20.95 16.68
C ALA A 13 34.81 21.46 18.03
N VAL A 14 34.03 20.60 18.68
CA VAL A 14 33.40 20.70 20.00
C VAL A 14 34.40 20.82 21.14
N ALA A 15 34.09 21.66 22.13
CA ALA A 15 34.39 21.52 23.57
C ALA A 15 33.63 22.67 24.28
N GLY A 16 32.63 22.44 25.12
CA GLY A 16 32.63 21.63 26.33
C GLY A 16 32.69 22.56 27.55
N THR A 17 31.62 22.64 28.34
CA THR A 17 31.72 23.00 29.76
C THR A 17 30.52 22.49 30.54
N ALA A 18 30.84 21.73 31.58
CA ALA A 18 29.94 21.07 32.51
C ALA A 18 29.71 21.91 33.78
N VAL A 19 28.48 21.85 34.27
CA VAL A 19 28.06 21.58 35.66
C VAL A 19 28.26 22.61 36.79
N ALA A 20 27.09 22.95 37.36
CA ALA A 20 26.70 23.19 38.76
C ALA A 20 27.20 24.42 39.54
N GLY A 21 26.26 25.00 40.31
CA GLY A 21 26.62 25.78 41.50
C GLY A 21 25.51 26.60 42.16
N CYS A 22 24.58 25.91 42.83
CA CYS A 22 24.10 26.21 44.19
C CYS A 22 23.65 27.64 44.62
N THR A 23 22.39 27.67 45.09
CA THR A 23 21.91 28.20 46.38
C THR A 23 21.90 29.70 46.66
N GLY A 24 20.68 30.20 46.93
CA GLY A 24 20.34 30.57 48.31
C GLY A 24 20.05 32.04 48.58
N GLY A 25 18.84 32.27 49.14
CA GLY A 25 18.68 33.21 50.24
C GLY A 25 18.04 34.56 49.93
N SER A 26 16.72 34.59 50.07
CA SER A 26 15.94 35.56 50.87
C SER A 26 16.43 37.01 50.96
N ASP A 27 15.56 37.94 50.53
CA ASP A 27 15.27 39.14 51.31
C ASP A 27 13.78 39.50 51.19
N GLU A 28 13.13 39.55 52.35
CA GLU A 28 11.79 40.08 52.57
C GLU A 28 11.76 41.60 52.34
N THR A 29 10.62 42.17 51.95
CA THR A 29 9.89 43.16 52.77
C THR A 29 8.74 43.84 52.00
N GLY A 30 7.60 44.02 52.67
CA GLY A 30 6.64 45.09 52.42
C GLY A 30 5.27 44.65 51.90
N THR A 31 4.40 44.07 52.75
CA THR A 31 3.25 44.73 53.42
C THR A 31 2.04 45.11 52.56
N ASN A 32 0.90 44.48 52.89
CA ASN A 32 -0.50 44.98 53.04
C ASN A 32 -1.12 45.89 51.95
N ASP A 33 -2.40 45.85 51.61
CA ASP A 33 -3.60 45.36 52.27
C ASP A 33 -4.69 45.15 51.19
N SER A 34 -5.71 44.38 51.59
CA SER A 34 -6.95 44.06 50.90
C SER A 34 -7.72 45.21 50.23
N ASP A 35 -8.36 44.92 49.09
CA ASP A 35 -9.76 45.33 48.87
C ASP A 35 -10.50 44.39 47.90
N SER A 36 -11.75 44.11 48.22
CA SER A 36 -12.68 43.27 47.46
C SER A 36 -13.42 44.11 46.42
N GLY A 37 -13.65 43.55 45.24
CA GLY A 37 -14.54 44.14 44.24
C GLY A 37 -14.92 43.08 43.22
N ASP A 38 -16.11 42.51 43.41
CA ASP A 38 -16.81 41.68 42.45
C ASP A 38 -17.00 42.47 41.15
N ASP A 39 -16.60 41.90 40.00
CA ASP A 39 -17.18 42.24 38.71
C ASP A 39 -17.37 40.95 37.91
N ASP A 40 -18.64 40.59 37.73
CA ASP A 40 -19.10 39.53 36.84
C ASP A 40 -18.80 39.95 35.39
N SER A 41 -17.84 39.28 34.76
CA SER A 41 -17.78 39.22 33.30
C SER A 41 -17.43 37.81 32.84
N ASN A 42 -18.46 37.18 32.28
CA ASN A 42 -18.47 35.98 31.49
C ASN A 42 -17.35 35.94 30.43
N SER A 43 -16.29 35.20 30.70
CA SER A 43 -15.43 34.55 29.71
C SER A 43 -15.09 33.17 30.25
N SER A 44 -15.69 32.14 29.66
CA SER A 44 -15.12 30.80 29.70
C SER A 44 -13.86 30.83 28.83
N ASP A 45 -12.76 31.30 29.40
CA ASP A 45 -11.43 30.90 28.94
C ASP A 45 -11.30 29.41 29.25
N SER A 46 -11.72 28.58 28.29
CA SER A 46 -11.09 27.28 28.14
C SER A 46 -9.73 27.59 27.53
N SER A 47 -8.75 27.88 28.37
CA SER A 47 -7.36 27.73 28.01
C SER A 47 -7.15 26.25 27.74
N GLY A 48 -7.41 25.83 26.49
CA GLY A 48 -6.86 24.60 25.95
C GLY A 48 -5.36 24.71 26.16
N SER A 49 -4.86 23.86 27.02
CA SER A 49 -3.43 23.68 27.23
C SER A 49 -2.84 23.29 25.89
N GLU A 50 -2.03 24.19 25.35
CA GLU A 50 -1.07 23.99 24.28
C GLU A 50 -0.16 22.82 24.65
N GLU A 51 -0.52 21.64 24.11
CA GLU A 51 0.26 20.41 23.91
C GLU A 51 -0.70 19.48 23.13
N ASP A 52 -1.17 19.92 21.95
CA ASP A 52 -1.68 18.97 20.94
C ASP A 52 -0.43 18.33 20.32
N GLU A 53 -0.13 17.11 20.75
CA GLU A 53 0.70 16.16 20.02
C GLU A 53 0.20 16.15 18.57
N MET A 54 1.08 16.17 17.57
CA MET A 54 0.68 16.13 16.15
C MET A 54 0.20 14.71 15.78
N ALA A 55 -0.90 14.29 16.41
CA ALA A 55 -1.60 13.06 16.13
C ALA A 55 -2.27 13.12 14.75
N ALA A 56 -2.57 11.94 14.21
CA ALA A 56 -3.30 11.70 12.97
C ALA A 56 -4.36 12.78 12.64
N GLY A 57 -4.35 13.23 11.38
CA GLY A 57 -5.21 14.29 10.86
C GLY A 57 -5.06 14.44 9.34
N PRO A 58 -5.77 15.40 8.72
CA PRO A 58 -5.79 15.55 7.26
C PRO A 58 -4.41 15.85 6.65
N GLU A 59 -3.47 16.44 7.40
CA GLU A 59 -2.07 16.61 7.00
C GLU A 59 -1.40 15.28 6.63
N LEU A 60 -1.70 14.22 7.36
CA LEU A 60 -1.15 12.90 7.10
C LEU A 60 -1.74 12.30 5.82
N GLY A 61 -3.05 12.45 5.59
CA GLY A 61 -3.70 12.03 4.34
C GLY A 61 -3.13 12.75 3.12
N VAL A 62 -2.89 14.06 3.22
CA VAL A 62 -2.21 14.84 2.17
C VAL A 62 -0.78 14.36 1.94
N ALA A 63 -0.03 14.14 3.02
CA ALA A 63 1.36 13.69 2.94
C ALA A 63 1.48 12.29 2.32
N ALA A 64 0.50 11.41 2.56
CA ALA A 64 0.41 10.11 1.90
C ALA A 64 0.14 10.24 0.39
N GLU A 65 -0.81 11.08 -0.04
CA GLU A 65 -1.02 11.35 -1.48
C GLU A 65 0.25 11.95 -2.13
N TRP A 66 0.95 12.87 -1.46
CA TRP A 66 2.26 13.34 -1.96
C TRP A 66 3.27 12.20 -2.07
N ASN A 67 3.24 11.22 -1.16
CA ASN A 67 4.12 10.07 -1.24
C ASN A 67 3.81 9.19 -2.46
N ALA A 68 2.53 8.98 -2.77
CA ALA A 68 2.11 8.31 -3.99
C ALA A 68 2.56 9.09 -5.23
N ILE A 69 2.43 10.42 -5.25
CA ILE A 69 2.91 11.27 -6.36
C ILE A 69 4.44 11.20 -6.51
N ARG A 70 5.19 11.14 -5.39
CA ARG A 70 6.64 10.94 -5.39
C ARG A 70 7.03 9.60 -6.00
N ALA A 71 6.31 8.52 -5.67
CA ALA A 71 6.48 7.22 -6.31
C ALA A 71 6.20 7.33 -7.80
N ARG A 72 5.03 7.82 -8.18
CA ARG A 72 4.61 7.98 -9.59
C ARG A 72 5.57 8.80 -10.45
N THR A 73 6.22 9.80 -9.85
CA THR A 73 7.25 10.60 -10.53
C THR A 73 8.56 9.82 -10.71
N ALA A 74 8.89 8.91 -9.79
CA ALA A 74 10.01 7.99 -9.90
C ALA A 74 9.79 6.92 -10.99
N ASP A 75 8.56 6.49 -11.26
CA ASP A 75 8.24 5.57 -12.36
C ASP A 75 8.70 6.16 -13.71
N ALA A 76 8.63 7.49 -13.87
CA ALA A 76 9.12 8.17 -15.07
C ALA A 76 10.63 8.02 -15.26
N LEU A 77 11.40 7.96 -14.17
CA LEU A 77 12.82 7.61 -14.23
C LEU A 77 13.00 6.13 -14.60
N ALA A 78 12.26 5.22 -13.99
CA ALA A 78 12.30 3.79 -14.31
C ALA A 78 12.06 3.55 -15.81
N LEU A 79 11.01 4.17 -16.37
CA LEU A 79 10.68 4.15 -17.79
C LEU A 79 11.77 4.81 -18.66
N GLY A 80 12.34 5.94 -18.22
CA GLY A 80 13.45 6.59 -18.90
C GLY A 80 14.72 5.72 -18.98
N ILE A 81 15.03 4.97 -17.91
CA ILE A 81 16.14 4.00 -17.89
C ILE A 81 15.87 2.86 -18.89
N ALA A 82 14.61 2.43 -19.00
CA ALA A 82 14.15 1.43 -19.96
C ALA A 82 14.07 1.92 -21.43
N GLU A 83 14.37 3.20 -21.69
CA GLU A 83 14.19 3.90 -22.97
C GLU A 83 12.71 4.05 -23.41
N GLU A 84 11.75 3.84 -22.49
CA GLU A 84 10.30 3.99 -22.69
C GLU A 84 9.83 5.44 -22.45
N PHE A 85 10.51 6.39 -23.09
CA PHE A 85 10.31 7.83 -22.86
C PHE A 85 8.90 8.33 -23.20
N GLU A 86 8.22 7.76 -24.20
CA GLU A 86 6.86 8.16 -24.59
C GLU A 86 5.83 7.75 -23.52
N VAL A 87 5.99 6.56 -22.95
CA VAL A 87 5.16 6.08 -21.84
C VAL A 87 5.45 6.93 -20.59
N GLY A 88 6.72 7.16 -20.27
CA GLY A 88 7.11 8.06 -19.17
C GLY A 88 6.54 9.47 -19.32
N GLY A 89 6.55 10.03 -20.54
CA GLY A 89 5.95 11.34 -20.83
C GLY A 89 4.44 11.40 -20.60
N SER A 90 3.73 10.28 -20.85
CA SER A 90 2.30 10.14 -20.57
C SER A 90 2.05 10.07 -19.06
N VAL A 91 2.82 9.24 -18.34
CA VAL A 91 2.78 9.13 -16.87
C VAL A 91 2.94 10.48 -16.18
N VAL A 92 3.95 11.26 -16.57
CA VAL A 92 4.20 12.59 -15.99
C VAL A 92 3.09 13.58 -16.37
N GLY A 93 2.59 13.50 -17.61
CA GLY A 93 1.47 14.32 -18.05
C GLY A 93 0.19 14.10 -17.25
N ASP A 94 -0.13 12.85 -16.97
CA ASP A 94 -1.33 12.49 -16.19
C ASP A 94 -1.17 12.82 -14.71
N THR A 95 0.04 12.63 -14.16
CA THR A 95 0.40 13.07 -12.80
C THR A 95 0.19 14.58 -12.62
N LEU A 96 0.69 15.39 -13.57
CA LEU A 96 0.50 16.83 -13.54
C LEU A 96 -0.98 17.21 -13.63
N ALA A 97 -1.73 16.60 -14.56
CA ALA A 97 -3.16 16.87 -14.72
C ALA A 97 -3.96 16.51 -13.46
N ARG A 98 -3.64 15.40 -12.79
CA ARG A 98 -4.24 15.00 -11.51
C ARG A 98 -3.89 16.00 -10.40
N PHE A 99 -2.62 16.36 -10.28
CA PHE A 99 -2.15 17.31 -9.28
C PHE A 99 -2.84 18.67 -9.45
N GLU A 100 -2.84 19.24 -10.66
CA GLU A 100 -3.52 20.51 -10.98
C GLU A 100 -5.04 20.46 -10.69
N ALA A 101 -5.67 19.29 -10.76
CA ALA A 101 -7.09 19.13 -10.44
C ALA A 101 -7.36 19.07 -8.93
N ALA A 102 -6.37 18.74 -8.10
CA ALA A 102 -6.47 18.54 -6.65
C ALA A 102 -6.55 19.87 -5.85
N THR A 103 -7.52 20.71 -6.19
CA THR A 103 -7.74 22.08 -5.67
C THR A 103 -8.77 22.17 -4.53
N ALA A 104 -9.20 21.02 -4.00
CA ALA A 104 -9.99 21.01 -2.77
C ALA A 104 -9.16 21.57 -1.59
N GLU A 105 -9.81 21.99 -0.50
CA GLU A 105 -9.12 22.55 0.68
C GLU A 105 -7.98 21.65 1.13
N TRP A 106 -8.21 20.34 1.26
CA TRP A 106 -7.19 19.35 1.59
C TRP A 106 -6.64 18.59 0.38
N GLY A 107 -6.72 19.18 -0.81
CA GLY A 107 -6.14 18.62 -2.02
C GLY A 107 -4.62 18.84 -2.09
N ALA A 108 -3.90 17.89 -2.69
CA ALA A 108 -2.44 17.89 -2.77
C ALA A 108 -1.84 19.19 -3.35
N HIS A 109 -2.53 19.84 -4.29
CA HIS A 109 -2.08 21.10 -4.89
C HIS A 109 -2.23 22.28 -3.92
N GLU A 110 -3.45 22.50 -3.41
CA GLU A 110 -3.74 23.60 -2.48
C GLU A 110 -2.82 23.50 -1.24
N GLN A 111 -2.65 22.28 -0.73
CA GLN A 111 -1.84 22.06 0.46
C GLN A 111 -0.34 22.23 0.20
N LEU A 112 0.15 22.02 -1.02
CA LEU A 112 1.58 22.25 -1.32
C LEU A 112 1.85 23.75 -1.36
N GLU A 113 0.99 24.51 -2.06
CA GLU A 113 1.07 25.97 -2.13
C GLU A 113 0.92 26.62 -0.74
N GLU A 114 0.02 26.10 0.10
CA GLU A 114 -0.16 26.58 1.48
C GLU A 114 1.05 26.29 2.38
N THR A 115 1.69 25.13 2.20
CA THR A 115 2.85 24.72 2.99
C THR A 115 4.05 25.62 2.72
N ASP A 116 4.42 25.75 1.44
CA ASP A 116 5.41 26.71 1.01
C ASP A 116 5.27 26.96 -0.51
N HIS A 117 5.16 28.24 -0.88
CA HIS A 117 5.04 28.64 -2.27
C HIS A 117 6.30 28.30 -3.10
N GLU A 118 7.48 28.29 -2.49
CA GLU A 118 8.74 27.90 -3.16
C GLU A 118 8.72 26.40 -3.47
N PHE A 119 8.23 25.55 -2.55
CA PHE A 119 8.10 24.11 -2.81
C PHE A 119 7.15 23.84 -3.97
N TYR A 120 6.02 24.56 -4.04
CA TYR A 120 5.08 24.45 -5.14
C TYR A 120 5.71 24.89 -6.48
N GLU A 121 6.29 26.09 -6.54
CA GLU A 121 6.86 26.63 -7.80
C GLU A 121 8.01 25.73 -8.32
N GLU A 122 8.89 25.25 -7.43
CA GLU A 122 10.00 24.37 -7.82
C GLU A 122 9.53 22.96 -8.20
N PHE A 123 8.48 22.43 -7.56
CA PHE A 123 7.88 21.15 -7.94
C PHE A 123 7.23 21.23 -9.32
N GLU A 124 6.42 22.26 -9.57
CA GLU A 124 5.77 22.48 -10.87
C GLU A 124 6.81 22.64 -11.98
N GLU A 125 7.85 23.45 -11.76
CA GLU A 125 8.96 23.62 -12.72
C GLU A 125 9.66 22.28 -13.00
N ALA A 126 9.99 21.51 -11.95
CA ALA A 126 10.66 20.22 -12.12
C ALA A 126 9.80 19.22 -12.91
N VAL A 127 8.50 19.10 -12.62
CA VAL A 127 7.62 18.17 -13.33
C VAL A 127 7.39 18.60 -14.80
N GLU A 128 7.30 19.90 -15.06
CA GLU A 128 7.25 20.43 -16.44
C GLU A 128 8.54 20.15 -17.22
N GLU A 129 9.71 20.42 -16.63
CA GLU A 129 11.01 20.16 -17.24
C GLU A 129 11.27 18.65 -17.42
N LEU A 130 10.83 17.81 -16.48
CA LEU A 130 10.88 16.36 -16.57
C LEU A 130 10.20 15.87 -17.84
N ARG A 131 9.00 16.38 -18.11
CA ARG A 131 8.25 16.06 -19.33
C ARG A 131 8.91 16.64 -20.58
N LEU A 132 9.10 17.96 -20.61
CA LEU A 132 9.40 18.68 -21.85
C LEU A 132 10.86 18.61 -22.26
N GLU A 133 11.77 18.56 -21.29
CA GLU A 133 13.21 18.57 -21.54
C GLU A 133 13.87 17.22 -21.24
N GLY A 134 13.27 16.40 -20.38
CA GLY A 134 13.68 15.03 -20.12
C GLY A 134 13.06 14.05 -21.11
N LEU A 135 11.78 13.73 -20.93
CA LEU A 135 11.09 12.63 -21.59
C LEU A 135 10.85 12.90 -23.08
N ASP A 136 10.28 14.04 -23.46
CA ASP A 136 10.00 14.39 -24.87
C ASP A 136 11.27 14.46 -25.74
N GLU A 137 12.42 14.77 -25.13
CA GLU A 137 13.72 14.88 -25.81
C GLU A 137 14.59 13.62 -25.65
N GLY A 138 14.17 12.64 -24.84
CA GLY A 138 14.93 11.42 -24.56
C GLY A 138 16.24 11.66 -23.79
N ASP A 139 16.28 12.68 -22.92
CA ASP A 139 17.44 13.05 -22.11
C ASP A 139 17.34 12.46 -20.70
N LEU A 140 17.89 11.26 -20.53
CA LEU A 140 17.91 10.56 -19.24
C LEU A 140 18.69 11.31 -18.14
N GLU A 141 19.68 12.14 -18.47
CA GLU A 141 20.41 12.93 -17.47
C GLU A 141 19.53 14.06 -16.93
N ARG A 142 18.71 14.67 -17.80
CA ARG A 142 17.67 15.61 -17.40
C ARG A 142 16.57 14.93 -16.60
N VAL A 143 16.07 13.77 -17.03
CA VAL A 143 15.07 12.97 -16.28
C VAL A 143 15.53 12.72 -14.83
N ARG A 144 16.77 12.25 -14.63
CA ARG A 144 17.33 12.04 -13.27
C ARG A 144 17.36 13.33 -12.43
N THR A 145 17.68 14.45 -13.07
CA THR A 145 17.76 15.75 -12.38
C THR A 145 16.39 16.18 -11.92
N GLU A 146 15.40 16.15 -12.81
CA GLU A 146 14.07 16.67 -12.52
C GLU A 146 13.26 15.77 -11.57
N VAL A 147 13.38 14.44 -11.69
CA VAL A 147 12.80 13.53 -10.70
C VAL A 147 13.39 13.79 -9.30
N GLY A 148 14.70 14.05 -9.22
CA GLY A 148 15.36 14.39 -7.96
C GLY A 148 14.85 15.70 -7.36
N LEU A 149 14.65 16.73 -8.19
CA LEU A 149 14.12 18.02 -7.75
C LEU A 149 12.67 17.91 -7.28
N ALA A 150 11.79 17.27 -8.07
CA ALA A 150 10.39 17.07 -7.70
C ALA A 150 10.24 16.29 -6.38
N ASP A 151 11.03 15.23 -6.21
CA ASP A 151 11.07 14.44 -4.98
C ASP A 151 11.56 15.25 -3.76
N GLU A 152 12.59 16.09 -3.94
CA GLU A 152 13.11 16.96 -2.87
C GLU A 152 12.04 17.93 -2.35
N GLN A 153 11.25 18.53 -3.24
CA GLN A 153 10.20 19.47 -2.85
C GLN A 153 9.06 18.80 -2.08
N LEU A 154 8.55 17.66 -2.58
CA LEU A 154 7.48 16.94 -1.87
C LEU A 154 7.98 16.34 -0.56
N GLN A 155 9.22 15.86 -0.48
CA GLN A 155 9.82 15.42 0.78
C GLN A 155 9.94 16.58 1.78
N ALA A 156 10.37 17.77 1.32
CA ALA A 156 10.46 18.95 2.16
C ALA A 156 9.08 19.37 2.70
N ALA A 157 8.04 19.30 1.85
CA ALA A 157 6.66 19.56 2.25
C ALA A 157 6.16 18.56 3.31
N GLN A 158 6.40 17.25 3.12
CA GLN A 158 6.07 16.22 4.12
C GLN A 158 6.76 16.51 5.47
N ARG A 159 8.07 16.79 5.47
CA ARG A 159 8.84 17.11 6.69
C ARG A 159 8.45 18.44 7.35
N ALA A 160 7.87 19.38 6.59
CA ALA A 160 7.38 20.64 7.13
C ALA A 160 6.04 20.49 7.87
N ARG A 161 5.27 19.45 7.53
CA ARG A 161 3.91 19.24 8.05
C ARG A 161 3.78 18.10 9.04
N LEU A 162 4.72 17.16 9.06
CA LEU A 162 4.64 15.96 9.89
C LEU A 162 5.73 15.94 10.95
N GLU A 163 5.52 15.12 11.98
CA GLU A 163 6.62 14.70 12.85
C GLU A 163 7.68 13.93 12.06
N GLU A 164 8.94 14.06 12.48
CA GLU A 164 10.08 13.46 11.78
C GLU A 164 9.92 11.94 11.59
N ALA A 165 9.45 11.23 12.63
CA ALA A 165 9.16 9.80 12.59
C ALA A 165 8.13 9.42 11.51
N ASN A 166 7.04 10.16 11.39
CA ASN A 166 5.99 9.90 10.40
C ASN A 166 6.46 10.22 8.96
N ALA A 167 7.29 11.26 8.79
CA ALA A 167 7.93 11.52 7.50
C ALA A 167 8.94 10.42 7.10
N LEU A 168 9.64 9.81 8.07
CA LEU A 168 10.53 8.66 7.82
C LEU A 168 9.76 7.40 7.44
N ALA A 169 8.58 7.15 8.04
CA ALA A 169 7.71 6.05 7.65
C ALA A 169 7.26 6.16 6.18
N LEU A 170 6.85 7.36 5.74
CA LEU A 170 6.52 7.63 4.33
C LEU A 170 7.75 7.48 3.42
N GLU A 171 8.94 7.92 3.85
CA GLU A 171 10.18 7.72 3.11
C GLU A 171 10.52 6.22 2.94
N MET A 172 10.26 5.40 3.96
CA MET A 172 10.43 3.94 3.87
C MET A 172 9.45 3.31 2.89
N ALA A 173 8.17 3.71 2.92
CA ALA A 173 7.16 3.25 1.98
C ALA A 173 7.48 3.62 0.52
N LEU A 174 8.11 4.78 0.29
CA LEU A 174 8.61 5.18 -1.04
C LEU A 174 9.74 4.27 -1.53
N PHE A 175 10.65 3.84 -0.63
CA PHE A 175 11.66 2.83 -0.99
C PHE A 175 11.03 1.50 -1.37
N GLY A 176 9.98 1.07 -0.66
CA GLY A 176 9.18 -0.09 -1.04
C GLY A 176 8.57 0.03 -2.44
N ALA A 177 7.96 1.18 -2.77
CA ALA A 177 7.42 1.44 -4.10
C ALA A 177 8.50 1.38 -5.20
N ARG A 178 9.67 2.00 -4.98
CA ARG A 178 10.78 1.96 -5.94
C ARG A 178 11.35 0.56 -6.17
N VAL A 179 11.31 -0.30 -5.15
CA VAL A 179 11.69 -1.71 -5.30
C VAL A 179 10.67 -2.45 -6.16
N ALA A 180 9.38 -2.16 -5.99
CA ALA A 180 8.34 -2.69 -6.88
C ALA A 180 8.54 -2.27 -8.34
N ASP A 181 9.04 -1.06 -8.63
CA ASP A 181 9.36 -0.64 -10.01
C ASP A 181 10.43 -1.53 -10.68
N ILE A 182 11.36 -2.09 -9.90
CA ILE A 182 12.39 -3.01 -10.41
C ILE A 182 11.74 -4.29 -10.95
N ASP A 183 10.78 -4.81 -10.20
CA ASP A 183 9.99 -5.99 -10.58
C ASP A 183 9.08 -5.71 -11.79
N VAL A 184 8.47 -4.52 -11.84
CA VAL A 184 7.70 -4.04 -13.01
C VAL A 184 8.55 -4.04 -14.28
N LEU A 185 9.77 -3.48 -14.21
CA LEU A 185 10.71 -3.47 -15.32
C LEU A 185 11.15 -4.88 -15.74
N ALA A 186 11.43 -5.76 -14.77
CA ALA A 186 11.81 -7.15 -15.04
C ALA A 186 10.66 -7.95 -15.68
N THR A 187 9.43 -7.76 -15.21
CA THR A 187 8.20 -8.34 -15.77
C THR A 187 7.97 -7.90 -17.21
N ALA A 188 8.25 -6.64 -17.52
CA ALA A 188 8.23 -6.12 -18.89
C ALA A 188 9.46 -6.54 -19.74
N GLY A 189 10.39 -7.33 -19.18
CA GLY A 189 11.58 -7.84 -19.86
C GLY A 189 12.74 -6.85 -19.97
N HIS A 190 12.65 -5.69 -19.31
CA HIS A 190 13.70 -4.67 -19.26
C HIS A 190 14.72 -4.95 -18.15
N PHE A 191 15.28 -6.16 -18.11
CA PHE A 191 16.22 -6.60 -17.06
C PHE A 191 17.44 -5.69 -16.86
N GLY A 192 18.02 -5.13 -17.93
CA GLY A 192 19.12 -4.18 -17.80
C GLY A 192 18.72 -2.83 -17.16
N ALA A 193 17.47 -2.42 -17.37
CA ALA A 193 16.91 -1.25 -16.69
C ALA A 193 16.60 -1.56 -15.23
N ALA A 194 16.05 -2.75 -14.94
CA ALA A 194 15.83 -3.24 -13.59
C ALA A 194 17.14 -3.32 -12.78
N GLU A 195 18.22 -3.86 -13.35
CA GLU A 195 19.56 -3.88 -12.72
C GLU A 195 20.04 -2.45 -12.42
N THR A 196 19.94 -1.53 -13.39
CA THR A 196 20.35 -0.14 -13.19
C THR A 196 19.54 0.55 -12.10
N LEU A 197 18.22 0.34 -12.08
CA LEU A 197 17.33 0.93 -11.07
C LEU A 197 17.58 0.35 -9.67
N ALA A 198 17.90 -0.94 -9.58
CA ALA A 198 18.31 -1.58 -8.33
C ALA A 198 19.60 -0.97 -7.77
N GLU A 199 20.63 -0.79 -8.62
CA GLU A 199 21.88 -0.13 -8.23
C GLU A 199 21.65 1.33 -7.81
N GLU A 200 20.84 2.10 -8.54
CA GLU A 200 20.53 3.48 -8.18
C GLU A 200 19.71 3.58 -6.87
N THR A 201 18.83 2.59 -6.61
CA THR A 201 18.06 2.51 -5.36
C THR A 201 18.95 2.19 -4.16
N ASP A 202 19.92 1.28 -4.32
CA ASP A 202 20.95 0.98 -3.31
C ASP A 202 21.82 2.20 -2.98
N GLU A 203 22.33 2.90 -4.02
CA GLU A 203 23.10 4.12 -3.82
C GLU A 203 22.30 5.21 -3.09
N ARG A 204 21.00 5.31 -3.40
CA ARG A 204 20.12 6.27 -2.76
C ARG A 204 19.85 5.90 -1.31
N TRP A 205 19.58 4.62 -1.02
CA TRP A 205 19.37 4.09 0.32
C TRP A 205 20.52 4.46 1.26
N GLU A 206 21.76 4.21 0.84
CA GLU A 206 23.00 4.54 1.60
C GLU A 206 23.16 6.03 1.94
N SER A 207 22.45 6.91 1.23
CA SER A 207 22.49 8.36 1.45
C SER A 207 21.26 8.90 2.20
N ALA A 208 20.23 8.08 2.38
CA ALA A 208 18.96 8.49 2.94
C ALA A 208 19.03 8.68 4.46
N THR A 209 18.18 9.54 5.01
CA THR A 209 18.13 9.73 6.48
C THR A 209 17.53 8.50 7.16
N VAL A 210 16.52 7.89 6.52
CA VAL A 210 15.85 6.68 7.00
C VAL A 210 16.78 5.47 7.15
N HIS A 211 17.88 5.41 6.38
CA HIS A 211 18.91 4.38 6.51
C HIS A 211 19.53 4.37 7.91
N ASP A 212 20.06 5.52 8.34
CA ASP A 212 20.74 5.63 9.64
C ASP A 212 19.74 5.44 10.79
N GLU A 213 18.53 6.01 10.67
CA GLU A 213 17.48 5.91 11.69
C GLU A 213 16.95 4.47 11.85
N LEU A 214 16.69 3.76 10.75
CA LEU A 214 16.26 2.36 10.81
C LEU A 214 17.35 1.47 11.38
N SER A 215 18.61 1.65 10.95
CA SER A 215 19.74 0.88 11.49
C SER A 215 19.91 1.05 13.01
N GLY A 216 19.58 2.23 13.52
CA GLY A 216 19.60 2.55 14.95
C GLY A 216 18.39 2.00 15.73
N THR A 217 17.23 1.94 15.08
CA THR A 217 15.96 1.53 15.69
C THR A 217 15.78 0.01 15.65
N ASN A 218 15.90 -0.61 14.47
CA ASN A 218 15.72 -2.03 14.26
C ASN A 218 16.71 -2.57 13.21
N GLY A 219 17.84 -3.08 13.70
CA GLY A 219 18.90 -3.62 12.85
C GLY A 219 18.53 -4.90 12.09
N ASP A 220 17.49 -5.63 12.51
CA ASP A 220 17.04 -6.83 11.81
C ASP A 220 16.20 -6.44 10.58
N LEU A 221 15.27 -5.48 10.70
CA LEU A 221 14.52 -4.92 9.57
C LEU A 221 15.43 -4.16 8.59
N TYR A 222 16.37 -3.38 9.11
CA TYR A 222 17.40 -2.75 8.28
C TYR A 222 18.15 -3.77 7.42
N ALA A 223 18.63 -4.86 8.03
CA ALA A 223 19.37 -5.89 7.32
C ALA A 223 18.50 -6.71 6.36
N ALA A 224 17.21 -6.87 6.66
CA ALA A 224 16.24 -7.51 5.77
C ALA A 224 16.02 -6.67 4.51
N PHE A 225 15.78 -5.36 4.65
CA PHE A 225 15.61 -4.47 3.50
C PHE A 225 16.91 -4.28 2.71
N GLU A 226 17.99 -3.85 3.36
CA GLU A 226 19.29 -3.57 2.72
C GLU A 226 19.86 -4.82 2.04
N GLY A 227 19.62 -6.01 2.62
CA GLY A 227 20.12 -7.27 2.09
C GLY A 227 19.54 -7.64 0.73
N GLU A 228 18.32 -7.20 0.41
CA GLU A 228 17.65 -7.54 -0.85
C GLU A 228 18.03 -6.62 -2.02
N LEU A 229 18.47 -5.37 -1.77
CA LEU A 229 18.89 -4.44 -2.83
C LEU A 229 19.99 -5.01 -3.75
N PRO A 230 21.10 -5.59 -3.24
CA PRO A 230 22.08 -6.25 -4.10
C PRO A 230 21.57 -7.57 -4.70
N THR A 231 20.64 -8.27 -4.03
CA THR A 231 20.00 -9.50 -4.57
C THR A 231 19.17 -9.17 -5.80
N LEU A 232 18.40 -8.07 -5.77
CA LEU A 232 17.62 -7.57 -6.90
C LEU A 232 18.51 -7.25 -8.10
N ALA A 233 19.61 -6.52 -7.88
CA ALA A 233 20.55 -6.20 -8.95
C ALA A 233 21.18 -7.47 -9.55
N GLU A 234 21.58 -8.45 -8.72
CA GLU A 234 22.13 -9.72 -9.19
C GLU A 234 21.10 -10.53 -9.99
N ALA A 235 19.88 -10.67 -9.49
CA ALA A 235 18.79 -11.39 -10.14
C ALA A 235 18.40 -10.76 -11.49
N ALA A 236 18.32 -9.43 -11.54
CA ALA A 236 18.06 -8.70 -12.78
C ALA A 236 19.21 -8.87 -13.79
N SER A 237 20.47 -8.80 -13.36
CA SER A 237 21.65 -9.05 -14.20
C SER A 237 21.66 -10.46 -14.80
N ASP A 238 21.15 -11.45 -14.05
CA ASP A 238 21.00 -12.84 -14.47
C ASP A 238 19.74 -13.10 -15.33
N GLU A 239 18.93 -12.07 -15.60
CA GLU A 239 17.64 -12.14 -16.30
C GLU A 239 16.67 -13.15 -15.65
N ASN A 240 16.70 -13.26 -14.32
CA ASN A 240 15.86 -14.18 -13.56
C ASN A 240 14.67 -13.45 -12.92
N GLY A 241 13.56 -13.36 -13.67
CA GLY A 241 12.33 -12.70 -13.21
C GLY A 241 11.77 -13.27 -11.90
N ASP A 242 11.78 -14.60 -11.72
CA ASP A 242 11.26 -15.23 -10.51
C ASP A 242 12.04 -14.82 -9.24
N ASP A 243 13.37 -14.71 -9.37
CA ASP A 243 14.24 -14.26 -8.27
C ASP A 243 14.09 -12.74 -8.03
N VAL A 244 13.87 -11.94 -9.08
CA VAL A 244 13.57 -10.49 -8.93
C VAL A 244 12.27 -10.31 -8.17
N ALA A 245 11.19 -10.97 -8.60
CA ALA A 245 9.88 -10.89 -7.95
C ALA A 245 9.94 -11.31 -6.47
N SER A 246 10.65 -12.41 -6.18
CA SER A 246 10.83 -12.90 -4.81
C SER A 246 11.61 -11.92 -3.92
N ALA A 247 12.70 -11.33 -4.44
CA ALA A 247 13.50 -10.36 -3.69
C ALA A 247 12.75 -9.02 -3.52
N ALA A 248 11.97 -8.61 -4.52
CA ALA A 248 11.15 -7.41 -4.47
C ALA A 248 10.03 -7.54 -3.42
N ASP A 249 9.37 -8.70 -3.36
CA ASP A 249 8.36 -8.99 -2.34
C ASP A 249 8.95 -8.97 -0.91
N ALA A 250 10.11 -9.61 -0.72
CA ALA A 250 10.80 -9.62 0.58
C ALA A 250 11.21 -8.21 1.03
N ALA A 251 11.76 -7.40 0.11
CA ALA A 251 12.13 -6.02 0.38
C ALA A 251 10.91 -5.13 0.64
N LEU A 252 9.83 -5.27 -0.12
CA LEU A 252 8.59 -4.53 0.08
C LEU A 252 7.98 -4.85 1.45
N THR A 253 7.94 -6.13 1.83
CA THR A 253 7.50 -6.57 3.17
C THR A 253 8.35 -5.94 4.27
N ALA A 254 9.68 -5.99 4.14
CA ALA A 254 10.60 -5.38 5.09
C ALA A 254 10.41 -3.85 5.18
N ALA A 255 10.13 -3.17 4.06
CA ALA A 255 9.88 -1.74 4.02
C ALA A 255 8.58 -1.35 4.74
N VAL A 256 7.51 -2.12 4.56
CA VAL A 256 6.24 -1.92 5.28
C VAL A 256 6.45 -2.13 6.77
N ASP A 257 7.07 -3.22 7.20
CA ASP A 257 7.36 -3.47 8.61
C ASP A 257 8.26 -2.38 9.23
N ALA A 258 9.27 -1.91 8.47
CA ALA A 258 10.11 -0.81 8.89
C ALA A 258 9.35 0.51 9.03
N ALA A 259 8.36 0.77 8.17
CA ALA A 259 7.49 1.94 8.30
C ALA A 259 6.70 1.92 9.62
N TYR A 260 6.14 0.76 10.03
CA TYR A 260 5.48 0.61 11.33
C TYR A 260 6.43 0.78 12.52
N GLU A 261 7.69 0.35 12.40
CA GLU A 261 8.68 0.51 13.46
C GLU A 261 9.17 1.97 13.60
N LEU A 262 9.24 2.70 12.49
CA LEU A 262 9.72 4.09 12.45
C LEU A 262 8.65 5.11 12.83
N ALA A 263 7.38 4.84 12.50
CA ALA A 263 6.30 5.79 12.72
C ALA A 263 6.11 6.14 14.20
N ALA A 264 5.71 7.38 14.48
CA ALA A 264 5.32 7.79 15.83
C ALA A 264 3.99 7.15 16.26
N ASP A 265 3.13 6.87 15.28
CA ASP A 265 1.82 6.27 15.44
C ASP A 265 1.49 5.37 14.24
N ASP A 266 0.66 4.34 14.46
CA ASP A 266 0.32 3.35 13.43
C ASP A 266 -0.45 3.97 12.26
N ALA A 267 -1.18 5.10 12.45
CA ALA A 267 -1.92 5.75 11.36
C ALA A 267 -0.99 6.23 10.25
N ALA A 268 0.21 6.72 10.59
CA ALA A 268 1.20 7.11 9.59
C ALA A 268 1.70 5.91 8.77
N ALA A 269 1.92 4.75 9.39
CA ALA A 269 2.31 3.54 8.69
C ALA A 269 1.17 2.97 7.84
N HIS A 270 -0.07 3.00 8.33
CA HIS A 270 -1.26 2.63 7.54
C HIS A 270 -1.41 3.51 6.30
N ALA A 271 -1.35 4.84 6.46
CA ALA A 271 -1.44 5.78 5.35
C ALA A 271 -0.29 5.61 4.36
N ALA A 272 0.93 5.32 4.84
CA ALA A 272 2.09 5.04 4.01
C ALA A 272 1.91 3.75 3.18
N GLN A 273 1.41 2.68 3.78
CA GLN A 273 1.11 1.42 3.10
C GLN A 273 0.03 1.59 2.02
N LEU A 274 -1.05 2.32 2.31
CA LEU A 274 -2.09 2.66 1.33
C LEU A 274 -1.56 3.52 0.18
N ALA A 275 -0.60 4.42 0.44
CA ALA A 275 0.08 5.18 -0.61
C ALA A 275 0.95 4.28 -1.52
N THR A 276 1.62 3.29 -0.95
CA THR A 276 2.36 2.29 -1.74
C THR A 276 1.42 1.44 -2.59
N MET A 277 0.24 1.05 -2.08
CA MET A 277 -0.77 0.33 -2.87
C MET A 277 -1.31 1.17 -4.04
N GLN A 278 -1.52 2.48 -3.83
CA GLN A 278 -1.88 3.40 -4.90
C GLN A 278 -0.78 3.51 -5.98
N ALA A 279 0.50 3.54 -5.57
CA ALA A 279 1.61 3.53 -6.51
C ALA A 279 1.64 2.23 -7.33
N ARG A 280 1.54 1.07 -6.67
CA ARG A 280 1.46 -0.26 -7.32
C ARG A 280 0.32 -0.35 -8.33
N ALA A 281 -0.81 0.26 -8.03
CA ALA A 281 -1.95 0.32 -8.94
C ALA A 281 -1.66 1.17 -10.19
N TRP A 282 -0.89 2.24 -10.06
CA TRP A 282 -0.40 2.99 -11.22
C TRP A 282 0.68 2.25 -12.01
N ASP A 283 1.47 1.40 -11.36
CA ASP A 283 2.42 0.53 -12.04
C ASP A 283 1.70 -0.48 -12.92
N ALA A 284 0.61 -1.08 -12.43
CA ALA A 284 -0.23 -1.98 -13.23
C ALA A 284 -0.77 -1.31 -14.50
N ALA A 285 -1.20 -0.04 -14.42
CA ALA A 285 -1.61 0.73 -15.60
C ALA A 285 -0.45 0.90 -16.60
N VAL A 286 0.77 1.17 -16.10
CA VAL A 286 1.96 1.28 -16.94
C VAL A 286 2.31 -0.04 -17.60
N LEU A 287 2.30 -1.15 -16.86
CA LEU A 287 2.52 -2.50 -17.41
C LEU A 287 1.54 -2.81 -18.54
N ASN A 288 0.26 -2.47 -18.36
CA ASN A 288 -0.76 -2.65 -19.39
C ASN A 288 -0.47 -1.85 -20.68
N ASP A 289 0.16 -0.69 -20.56
CA ASP A 289 0.49 0.19 -21.69
C ASP A 289 1.81 -0.15 -22.40
N LEU A 290 2.69 -0.93 -21.74
CA LEU A 290 3.99 -1.31 -22.30
C LEU A 290 3.84 -2.32 -23.45
N GLU A 291 4.58 -2.08 -24.54
CA GLU A 291 4.52 -2.95 -25.71
C GLU A 291 5.06 -4.35 -25.40
N GLY A 292 4.23 -5.38 -25.57
CA GLY A 292 4.66 -6.78 -25.47
C GLY A 292 4.51 -7.40 -24.09
N VAL A 293 3.94 -6.66 -23.14
CA VAL A 293 3.47 -7.18 -21.85
C VAL A 293 2.07 -7.80 -22.04
N ASP A 294 1.82 -8.92 -21.35
CA ASP A 294 0.49 -9.54 -21.32
C ASP A 294 -0.40 -8.77 -20.34
N ALA A 295 -1.66 -8.51 -20.70
CA ALA A 295 -2.61 -7.83 -19.81
C ALA A 295 -2.79 -8.60 -18.48
N GLU A 296 -2.61 -9.93 -18.50
CA GLU A 296 -2.62 -10.77 -17.31
C GLU A 296 -1.52 -10.38 -16.32
N ALA A 297 -0.33 -10.01 -16.79
CA ALA A 297 0.77 -9.61 -15.91
C ALA A 297 0.46 -8.31 -15.14
N ALA A 298 -0.30 -7.40 -15.76
CA ALA A 298 -0.78 -6.20 -15.08
C ALA A 298 -1.89 -6.53 -14.06
N ALA A 299 -2.78 -7.46 -14.39
CA ALA A 299 -3.79 -7.97 -13.45
C ALA A 299 -3.14 -8.67 -12.25
N ASP A 300 -2.09 -9.47 -12.46
CA ASP A 300 -1.31 -10.14 -11.42
C ASP A 300 -0.71 -9.14 -10.42
N VAL A 301 -0.18 -8.00 -10.88
CA VAL A 301 0.31 -6.93 -9.99
C VAL A 301 -0.79 -6.41 -9.07
N MET A 302 -2.03 -6.29 -9.56
CA MET A 302 -3.17 -5.88 -8.74
C MET A 302 -3.69 -6.99 -7.82
N ARG A 303 -3.68 -8.27 -8.24
CA ARG A 303 -4.00 -9.41 -7.37
C ARG A 303 -3.00 -9.52 -6.20
N ASP A 304 -1.73 -9.35 -6.50
CA ASP A 304 -0.66 -9.27 -5.50
C ASP A 304 -0.84 -8.07 -4.56
N THR A 305 -1.38 -6.96 -5.06
CA THR A 305 -1.71 -5.79 -4.23
C THR A 305 -2.91 -6.08 -3.33
N PHE A 306 -3.92 -6.80 -3.83
CA PHE A 306 -5.06 -7.28 -3.05
C PHE A 306 -4.60 -8.21 -1.92
N GLY A 307 -3.83 -9.26 -2.24
CA GLY A 307 -3.35 -10.21 -1.23
C GLY A 307 -2.52 -9.56 -0.13
N ARG A 308 -1.72 -8.54 -0.48
CA ARG A 308 -1.00 -7.73 0.50
C ARG A 308 -1.93 -6.87 1.36
N PHE A 309 -3.02 -6.35 0.80
CA PHE A 309 -4.02 -5.60 1.56
C PHE A 309 -4.74 -6.50 2.56
N GLU A 310 -5.22 -7.66 2.14
CA GLU A 310 -5.90 -8.65 3.01
C GLU A 310 -5.05 -9.10 4.22
N SER A 311 -3.73 -9.13 4.03
CA SER A 311 -2.78 -9.50 5.11
C SER A 311 -2.27 -8.29 5.90
N ALA A 312 -2.68 -7.07 5.55
CA ALA A 312 -2.13 -5.84 6.10
C ALA A 312 -2.81 -5.43 7.41
N ARG A 313 -2.02 -4.84 8.33
CA ARG A 313 -2.60 -4.14 9.48
C ARG A 313 -3.46 -2.94 9.05
N SER A 314 -3.24 -2.38 7.86
CA SER A 314 -4.06 -1.31 7.30
C SER A 314 -5.45 -1.78 6.86
N HIS A 315 -5.67 -3.09 6.68
CA HIS A 315 -6.98 -3.67 6.39
C HIS A 315 -7.95 -3.42 7.53
N GLU A 316 -7.66 -4.01 8.70
CA GLU A 316 -8.43 -3.84 9.93
C GLU A 316 -8.54 -2.37 10.32
N ALA A 317 -7.47 -1.59 10.14
CA ALA A 317 -7.47 -0.16 10.47
C ALA A 317 -8.41 0.66 9.56
N LEU A 318 -8.51 0.31 8.28
CA LEU A 318 -9.42 0.99 7.35
C LEU A 318 -10.87 0.61 7.63
N GLU A 319 -11.13 -0.68 7.87
CA GLU A 319 -12.46 -1.17 8.25
C GLU A 319 -12.96 -0.52 9.55
N GLU A 320 -12.10 -0.43 10.57
CA GLU A 320 -12.43 0.23 11.85
C GLU A 320 -12.62 1.75 11.67
N ALA A 321 -11.83 2.39 10.80
CA ALA A 321 -11.92 3.82 10.55
C ALA A 321 -13.25 4.21 9.88
N ASP A 322 -13.63 3.51 8.81
CA ASP A 322 -14.91 3.69 8.13
C ASP A 322 -15.22 2.52 7.18
N HIS A 323 -16.13 1.64 7.60
CA HIS A 323 -16.51 0.44 6.85
C HIS A 323 -16.98 0.73 5.40
N ALA A 324 -17.71 1.82 5.17
CA ALA A 324 -18.15 2.18 3.81
C ALA A 324 -16.99 2.60 2.89
N THR A 325 -15.94 3.21 3.45
CA THR A 325 -14.72 3.55 2.70
C THR A 325 -13.86 2.31 2.45
N TYR A 326 -13.83 1.38 3.41
CA TYR A 326 -13.23 0.06 3.24
C TYR A 326 -13.87 -0.72 2.09
N GLU A 327 -15.20 -0.91 2.10
CA GLU A 327 -15.92 -1.62 1.02
C GLU A 327 -15.71 -0.94 -0.34
N ALA A 328 -15.69 0.39 -0.38
CA ALA A 328 -15.43 1.13 -1.61
C ALA A 328 -13.98 0.96 -2.11
N PHE A 329 -13.00 0.84 -1.20
CA PHE A 329 -11.61 0.61 -1.55
C PHE A 329 -11.43 -0.77 -2.19
N GLU A 330 -11.98 -1.82 -1.57
CA GLU A 330 -11.93 -3.18 -2.12
C GLU A 330 -12.69 -3.31 -3.43
N SER A 331 -13.91 -2.77 -3.50
CA SER A 331 -14.71 -2.85 -4.72
C SER A 331 -14.01 -2.21 -5.93
N GLU A 332 -13.34 -1.06 -5.73
CA GLU A 332 -12.57 -0.43 -6.82
C GLU A 332 -11.26 -1.19 -7.11
N LEU A 333 -10.69 -1.91 -6.14
CA LEU A 333 -9.55 -2.80 -6.34
C LEU A 333 -9.96 -3.97 -7.24
N GLU A 334 -11.04 -4.65 -6.91
CA GLU A 334 -11.61 -5.77 -7.68
C GLU A 334 -11.99 -5.34 -9.11
N ALA A 335 -12.73 -4.24 -9.23
CA ALA A 335 -13.12 -3.68 -10.52
C ALA A 335 -11.89 -3.36 -11.38
N TYR A 336 -10.77 -2.98 -10.76
CA TYR A 336 -9.54 -2.72 -11.47
C TYR A 336 -8.83 -4.01 -11.93
N ILE A 337 -8.80 -5.05 -11.11
CA ILE A 337 -8.32 -6.38 -11.53
C ILE A 337 -9.14 -6.88 -12.74
N GLU A 338 -10.47 -6.77 -12.69
CA GLU A 338 -11.35 -7.16 -13.79
C GLU A 338 -11.08 -6.36 -15.07
N ALA A 339 -10.91 -5.04 -14.96
CA ALA A 339 -10.61 -4.16 -16.08
C ALA A 339 -9.27 -4.52 -16.76
N LEU A 340 -8.25 -4.84 -15.96
CA LEU A 340 -6.94 -5.28 -16.44
C LEU A 340 -7.03 -6.65 -17.14
N ALA A 341 -7.66 -7.64 -16.51
CA ALA A 341 -7.84 -8.97 -17.09
C ALA A 341 -8.66 -8.94 -18.40
N ALA A 342 -9.64 -8.03 -18.50
CA ALA A 342 -10.42 -7.81 -19.71
C ALA A 342 -9.69 -6.97 -20.77
N GLY A 343 -8.68 -6.19 -20.38
CA GLY A 343 -8.03 -5.18 -21.23
C GLY A 343 -8.99 -4.06 -21.67
N GLU A 344 -10.04 -3.77 -20.89
CA GLU A 344 -11.07 -2.78 -21.19
C GLU A 344 -11.37 -1.93 -19.94
N GLY A 345 -11.38 -0.61 -20.09
CA GLY A 345 -11.72 0.31 -18.99
C GLY A 345 -10.59 0.58 -17.98
N VAL A 346 -9.37 0.12 -18.25
CA VAL A 346 -8.18 0.24 -17.38
C VAL A 346 -7.97 1.66 -16.84
N ASP A 347 -7.95 2.68 -17.70
CA ASP A 347 -7.73 4.08 -17.29
C ASP A 347 -8.78 4.60 -16.28
N GLU A 348 -10.04 4.21 -16.47
CA GLU A 348 -11.15 4.61 -15.59
C GLU A 348 -11.05 3.91 -14.25
N ALA A 349 -10.80 2.60 -14.25
CA ALA A 349 -10.63 1.81 -13.04
C ALA A 349 -9.40 2.25 -12.23
N ALA A 350 -8.26 2.51 -12.88
CA ALA A 350 -7.07 3.06 -12.24
C ALA A 350 -7.34 4.42 -11.58
N SER A 351 -8.14 5.27 -12.23
CA SER A 351 -8.53 6.58 -11.70
C SER A 351 -9.43 6.46 -10.46
N ASN A 352 -10.41 5.55 -10.52
CA ASN A 352 -11.33 5.30 -9.42
C ASN A 352 -10.61 4.69 -8.21
N PHE A 353 -9.77 3.67 -8.42
CA PHE A 353 -8.98 3.08 -7.35
C PHE A 353 -8.05 4.11 -6.71
N ALA A 354 -7.38 4.96 -7.50
CA ALA A 354 -6.55 6.03 -6.95
C ALA A 354 -7.35 7.07 -6.13
N ALA A 355 -8.63 7.28 -6.44
CA ALA A 355 -9.50 8.13 -5.63
C ALA A 355 -9.95 7.41 -4.33
N ALA A 356 -10.24 6.11 -4.41
CA ALA A 356 -10.58 5.28 -3.25
C ALA A 356 -9.40 5.14 -2.28
N ALA A 357 -8.19 4.90 -2.79
CA ALA A 357 -6.95 4.84 -2.02
C ALA A 357 -6.64 6.16 -1.30
N GLN A 358 -6.79 7.29 -1.99
CA GLN A 358 -6.66 8.60 -1.35
C GLN A 358 -7.69 8.77 -0.22
N ARG A 359 -8.94 8.37 -0.45
CA ARG A 359 -9.98 8.45 0.59
C ARG A 359 -9.65 7.55 1.79
N ALA A 360 -9.13 6.35 1.54
CA ALA A 360 -8.68 5.42 2.57
C ALA A 360 -7.52 5.99 3.40
N GLN A 361 -6.55 6.66 2.76
CA GLN A 361 -5.46 7.35 3.47
C GLN A 361 -5.99 8.41 4.46
N PHE A 362 -7.01 9.18 4.06
CA PHE A 362 -7.66 10.14 4.96
C PHE A 362 -8.48 9.45 6.05
N ALA A 363 -9.13 8.31 5.76
CA ALA A 363 -9.88 7.54 6.74
C ALA A 363 -8.97 7.03 7.87
N VAL A 364 -7.87 6.34 7.55
CA VAL A 364 -6.93 5.83 8.57
C VAL A 364 -6.19 6.96 9.30
N ALA A 365 -6.06 8.13 8.67
CA ALA A 365 -5.58 9.34 9.32
C ALA A 365 -6.62 10.02 10.23
N GLY A 366 -7.84 9.47 10.37
CA GLY A 366 -8.90 10.04 11.20
C GLY A 366 -9.54 11.32 10.63
N ALA A 367 -9.43 11.55 9.32
CA ALA A 367 -9.77 12.80 8.64
C ALA A 367 -10.63 12.57 7.37
N LEU A 368 -11.53 11.58 7.41
CA LEU A 368 -12.35 11.19 6.25
C LEU A 368 -13.24 12.32 5.71
N GLU A 369 -13.71 13.22 6.58
CA GLU A 369 -14.58 14.35 6.21
C GLU A 369 -13.82 15.42 5.42
N GLU A 370 -12.50 15.46 5.58
CA GLU A 370 -11.59 16.34 4.86
C GLU A 370 -11.11 15.75 3.52
N ALA A 371 -11.34 14.46 3.27
CA ALA A 371 -10.86 13.76 2.08
C ALA A 371 -11.33 14.46 0.78
N PRO A 372 -10.41 14.72 -0.17
CA PRO A 372 -10.76 15.29 -1.48
C PRO A 372 -11.73 14.42 -2.27
N GLY A 373 -12.54 15.07 -3.10
CA GLY A 373 -13.54 14.41 -3.94
C GLY A 373 -14.89 14.21 -3.25
N LYS A 374 -15.84 13.61 -3.96
CA LYS A 374 -17.08 13.13 -3.33
C LYS A 374 -16.88 11.65 -3.07
N GLY A 375 -16.89 11.23 -1.80
CA GLY A 375 -17.03 9.81 -1.47
C GLY A 375 -18.14 9.23 -2.33
N GLY A 376 -17.83 8.17 -3.07
CA GLY A 376 -18.70 7.68 -4.14
C GLY A 376 -20.14 7.56 -3.64
N GLU A 377 -21.05 8.37 -4.19
CA GLU A 377 -22.49 8.05 -4.15
C GLU A 377 -22.72 6.91 -5.15
N HIS A 378 -22.01 5.80 -4.99
CA HIS A 378 -22.40 4.56 -5.63
C HIS A 378 -23.59 4.05 -4.82
N GLY A 379 -24.77 4.49 -5.26
CA GLY A 379 -26.06 4.00 -4.81
C GLY A 379 -26.28 2.56 -5.25
N HIS A 380 -25.41 1.67 -4.79
CA HIS A 380 -25.77 0.30 -4.63
C HIS A 380 -26.45 0.19 -3.26
N GLU A 381 -27.76 -0.03 -3.29
CA GLU A 381 -28.45 -0.64 -2.17
C GLU A 381 -27.92 -2.08 -2.07
N HIS A 382 -26.70 -2.27 -1.57
CA HIS A 382 -26.30 -3.57 -1.03
C HIS A 382 -26.81 -3.57 0.41
N GLU A 383 -27.81 -4.41 0.66
CA GLU A 383 -28.22 -4.77 2.01
C GLU A 383 -27.00 -5.41 2.67
N ASP A 384 -26.33 -4.69 3.58
CA ASP A 384 -25.53 -5.17 4.73
C ASP A 384 -25.13 -6.67 4.69
N GLY A 385 -24.44 -7.12 3.63
CA GLY A 385 -24.30 -8.53 3.27
C GLY A 385 -22.90 -9.09 3.47
N HIS A 386 -21.90 -8.22 3.63
CA HIS A 386 -20.66 -8.60 4.29
C HIS A 386 -20.97 -8.60 5.79
N GLY A 387 -21.62 -9.67 6.24
CA GLY A 387 -21.90 -9.86 7.66
C GLY A 387 -20.61 -9.63 8.43
N HIS A 388 -20.63 -8.73 9.41
CA HIS A 388 -19.55 -8.64 10.38
C HIS A 388 -19.14 -10.05 10.80
N GLN A 389 -17.86 -10.28 11.06
CA GLN A 389 -17.34 -11.58 11.50
C GLN A 389 -18.17 -12.24 12.63
N GLU A 390 -18.93 -11.45 13.40
CA GLU A 390 -19.88 -11.89 14.43
C GLU A 390 -21.19 -12.55 13.94
N ASP A 391 -21.61 -12.31 12.69
CA ASP A 391 -22.85 -12.82 12.07
C ASP A 391 -22.59 -13.91 11.01
N LEU A 392 -21.33 -14.22 10.71
CA LEU A 392 -20.97 -15.28 9.78
C LEU A 392 -21.21 -16.67 10.38
N GLU A 393 -22.02 -17.47 9.68
CA GLU A 393 -22.31 -18.84 10.04
C GLU A 393 -21.71 -19.81 9.00
N GLY A 394 -20.94 -20.78 9.48
CA GLY A 394 -20.58 -21.93 8.65
C GLY A 394 -21.79 -22.80 8.32
N GLY A 395 -21.60 -23.70 7.36
CA GLY A 395 -22.58 -24.72 6.99
C GLY A 395 -22.56 -25.98 7.87
N PRO A 396 -23.50 -26.93 7.63
CA PRO A 396 -23.46 -28.27 8.24
C PRO A 396 -22.16 -29.05 7.98
N ASN A 397 -21.41 -28.65 6.96
CA ASN A 397 -20.15 -29.23 6.49
C ASN A 397 -18.91 -28.40 6.88
N VAL A 398 -19.08 -27.36 7.69
CA VAL A 398 -17.99 -26.61 8.34
C VAL A 398 -17.87 -27.09 9.78
N VAL A 399 -16.66 -27.42 10.21
CA VAL A 399 -16.38 -28.09 11.49
C VAL A 399 -15.26 -27.39 12.26
N ASP A 400 -15.24 -27.55 13.59
CA ASP A 400 -14.15 -27.04 14.42
C ASP A 400 -12.87 -27.87 14.23
N GLY A 401 -11.82 -27.22 13.75
CA GLY A 401 -10.50 -27.77 13.46
C GLY A 401 -10.47 -28.84 12.36
N VAL A 402 -9.26 -29.28 12.00
CA VAL A 402 -9.06 -30.34 11.02
C VAL A 402 -9.43 -31.71 11.62
N PRO A 403 -10.36 -32.48 11.02
CA PRO A 403 -10.68 -33.81 11.51
C PRO A 403 -9.52 -34.80 11.39
N GLU A 404 -9.37 -35.67 12.39
CA GLU A 404 -8.31 -36.72 12.40
C GLU A 404 -8.46 -37.75 11.25
N ASP A 405 -9.63 -37.83 10.64
CA ASP A 405 -9.97 -38.73 9.54
C ASP A 405 -9.97 -38.06 8.15
N ALA A 406 -9.54 -36.79 8.05
CA ALA A 406 -9.23 -36.20 6.75
C ALA A 406 -7.99 -36.88 6.14
N ASP A 407 -8.06 -37.23 4.86
CA ASP A 407 -6.95 -37.85 4.13
C ASP A 407 -5.95 -36.80 3.64
N HIS A 408 -6.43 -35.60 3.29
CA HIS A 408 -5.65 -34.47 2.79
C HIS A 408 -6.11 -33.15 3.43
N VAL A 409 -5.19 -32.18 3.49
CA VAL A 409 -5.46 -30.82 3.96
C VAL A 409 -5.05 -29.84 2.86
N VAL A 410 -5.92 -28.86 2.62
CA VAL A 410 -5.64 -27.64 1.86
C VAL A 410 -5.69 -26.49 2.86
N GLU A 411 -4.60 -25.75 3.00
CA GLU A 411 -4.49 -24.58 3.86
C GLU A 411 -5.09 -23.37 3.13
N MET A 412 -5.93 -22.58 3.81
CA MET A 412 -6.50 -21.33 3.31
C MET A 412 -5.78 -20.17 3.98
N HIS A 413 -4.93 -19.50 3.21
CA HIS A 413 -4.26 -18.26 3.58
C HIS A 413 -5.07 -17.05 3.14
N ALA A 414 -4.57 -15.84 3.37
CA ALA A 414 -5.31 -14.59 3.15
C ALA A 414 -6.05 -14.51 1.81
N VAL A 415 -5.41 -14.92 0.70
CA VAL A 415 -6.03 -14.97 -0.63
C VAL A 415 -5.63 -16.20 -1.44
N SER A 416 -5.24 -17.30 -0.78
CA SER A 416 -4.73 -18.46 -1.51
C SER A 416 -5.05 -19.81 -0.85
N PHE A 417 -5.17 -20.83 -1.70
CA PHE A 417 -5.22 -22.23 -1.30
C PHE A 417 -3.82 -22.85 -1.43
N GLU A 418 -3.33 -23.52 -0.38
CA GLU A 418 -2.05 -24.25 -0.42
C GLU A 418 -2.24 -25.75 -0.07
N PRO A 419 -1.92 -26.67 -0.99
CA PRO A 419 -1.58 -26.43 -2.40
C PRO A 419 -2.82 -26.01 -3.22
N ALA A 420 -2.62 -25.15 -4.22
CA ALA A 420 -3.69 -24.73 -5.13
C ALA A 420 -4.21 -25.90 -6.00
N GLU A 421 -3.35 -26.87 -6.33
CA GLU A 421 -3.74 -28.11 -7.01
C GLU A 421 -3.30 -29.33 -6.20
N ILE A 422 -4.22 -30.28 -5.98
CA ILE A 422 -3.92 -31.56 -5.34
C ILE A 422 -4.58 -32.73 -6.09
N THR A 423 -3.81 -33.81 -6.26
CA THR A 423 -4.32 -35.08 -6.80
C THR A 423 -4.64 -36.07 -5.68
N ILE A 424 -5.87 -36.56 -5.63
CA ILE A 424 -6.39 -37.48 -4.60
C ILE A 424 -7.02 -38.73 -5.22
N SER A 425 -7.28 -39.76 -4.39
CA SER A 425 -8.00 -40.96 -4.85
C SER A 425 -9.52 -40.80 -4.67
N ALA A 426 -10.31 -41.41 -5.55
CA ALA A 426 -11.76 -41.50 -5.32
C ALA A 426 -12.07 -42.18 -3.96
N GLY A 427 -12.85 -41.48 -3.13
CA GLY A 427 -13.21 -41.84 -1.76
C GLY A 427 -12.39 -41.13 -0.68
N ASP A 428 -11.36 -40.36 -1.05
CA ASP A 428 -10.56 -39.57 -0.11
C ASP A 428 -11.37 -38.35 0.38
N THR A 429 -11.11 -37.95 1.63
CA THR A 429 -11.67 -36.75 2.26
C THR A 429 -10.62 -35.64 2.31
N VAL A 430 -10.99 -34.45 1.82
CA VAL A 430 -10.19 -33.22 1.88
C VAL A 430 -10.79 -32.31 2.94
N ALA A 431 -9.93 -31.74 3.78
CA ALA A 431 -10.25 -30.65 4.69
C ALA A 431 -9.59 -29.36 4.20
N TRP A 432 -10.35 -28.26 4.16
CA TRP A 432 -9.82 -26.93 3.93
C TRP A 432 -9.68 -26.24 5.28
N GLU A 433 -8.45 -26.05 5.75
CA GLU A 433 -8.12 -25.47 7.05
C GLU A 433 -7.98 -23.95 6.93
N PHE A 434 -8.68 -23.20 7.77
CA PHE A 434 -8.40 -21.77 7.91
C PHE A 434 -7.04 -21.56 8.57
N VAL A 435 -6.14 -20.81 7.92
CA VAL A 435 -4.81 -20.48 8.46
C VAL A 435 -4.71 -19.00 8.84
N GLU A 436 -5.10 -18.09 7.95
CA GLU A 436 -5.01 -16.64 8.18
C GLU A 436 -5.90 -15.84 7.23
N GLY A 437 -6.03 -14.53 7.52
CA GLY A 437 -6.77 -13.56 6.74
C GLY A 437 -8.24 -13.42 7.15
N GLU A 438 -9.05 -12.96 6.22
CA GLU A 438 -10.50 -12.81 6.36
C GLU A 438 -11.24 -14.16 6.23
N PRO A 439 -12.50 -14.25 6.65
CA PRO A 439 -13.33 -15.44 6.48
C PRO A 439 -13.33 -15.99 5.04
N HIS A 440 -13.22 -17.31 4.91
CA HIS A 440 -13.13 -17.99 3.61
C HIS A 440 -14.42 -18.71 3.24
N SER A 441 -14.58 -19.04 1.95
CA SER A 441 -15.51 -20.04 1.47
C SER A 441 -14.80 -21.06 0.58
N VAL A 442 -15.44 -22.19 0.34
CA VAL A 442 -14.95 -23.19 -0.62
C VAL A 442 -16.12 -23.62 -1.49
N THR A 443 -16.16 -23.10 -2.72
CA THR A 443 -17.32 -23.19 -3.60
C THR A 443 -16.91 -23.75 -4.95
N ALA A 444 -17.54 -24.84 -5.39
CA ALA A 444 -17.27 -25.40 -6.70
C ALA A 444 -17.81 -24.49 -7.82
N TYR A 445 -17.06 -24.40 -8.92
CA TYR A 445 -17.60 -23.88 -10.17
C TYR A 445 -18.55 -24.93 -10.77
N GLU A 446 -19.84 -24.61 -10.91
CA GLU A 446 -20.85 -25.60 -11.33
C GLU A 446 -20.56 -26.16 -12.73
N ASP A 447 -19.97 -25.33 -13.61
CA ASP A 447 -19.61 -25.71 -14.98
C ASP A 447 -18.25 -26.45 -15.09
N ASP A 448 -17.40 -26.40 -14.06
CA ASP A 448 -16.02 -26.94 -14.07
C ASP A 448 -15.81 -28.10 -13.06
N ILE A 449 -16.90 -28.83 -12.79
CA ILE A 449 -16.87 -30.14 -12.14
C ILE A 449 -17.37 -31.24 -13.09
N PRO A 450 -17.06 -32.53 -12.84
CA PRO A 450 -17.48 -33.60 -13.75
C PRO A 450 -19.01 -33.71 -13.86
N GLU A 451 -19.57 -33.95 -15.05
CA GLU A 451 -21.04 -33.97 -15.31
C GLU A 451 -21.85 -34.89 -14.37
N ASP A 452 -21.24 -35.95 -13.84
CA ASP A 452 -21.87 -36.92 -12.94
C ASP A 452 -21.55 -36.65 -11.44
N ALA A 453 -20.84 -35.57 -11.11
CA ALA A 453 -20.54 -35.16 -9.74
C ALA A 453 -21.73 -34.47 -9.07
N GLU A 454 -21.83 -34.63 -7.75
CA GLU A 454 -22.74 -33.82 -6.93
C GLU A 454 -22.13 -32.43 -6.74
N TYR A 455 -22.96 -31.38 -6.80
CA TYR A 455 -22.52 -30.01 -6.51
C TYR A 455 -22.04 -29.88 -5.06
N TRP A 456 -21.19 -28.90 -4.78
CA TRP A 456 -20.64 -28.69 -3.45
C TRP A 456 -20.18 -27.28 -3.18
N ALA A 457 -20.42 -26.85 -1.95
CA ALA A 457 -19.84 -25.65 -1.37
C ALA A 457 -19.84 -25.77 0.16
N SER A 458 -18.95 -25.03 0.83
CA SER A 458 -19.09 -24.73 2.25
C SER A 458 -20.45 -24.05 2.47
N GLY A 459 -21.25 -24.54 3.44
CA GLY A 459 -22.65 -24.13 3.56
C GLY A 459 -23.69 -25.20 3.22
N ASP A 460 -23.28 -26.28 2.52
CA ASP A 460 -24.16 -27.37 2.03
C ASP A 460 -25.21 -26.87 1.01
N PHE A 461 -24.80 -25.95 0.14
CA PHE A 461 -25.63 -25.39 -0.93
C PHE A 461 -25.82 -26.36 -2.10
N GLU A 462 -26.96 -26.23 -2.81
CA GLU A 462 -27.33 -27.13 -3.92
C GLU A 462 -26.84 -26.66 -5.31
N SER A 463 -26.34 -25.43 -5.44
CA SER A 463 -25.80 -24.84 -6.68
C SER A 463 -24.85 -23.67 -6.40
N GLU A 464 -24.07 -23.24 -7.41
CA GLU A 464 -23.14 -22.12 -7.27
C GLU A 464 -23.86 -20.79 -6.99
N ASP A 465 -24.95 -20.52 -7.74
CA ASP A 465 -25.81 -19.35 -7.48
C ASP A 465 -26.27 -19.27 -6.01
N ALA A 466 -26.58 -20.42 -5.40
CA ALA A 466 -27.07 -20.48 -4.01
C ALA A 466 -25.93 -20.33 -3.00
N ALA A 467 -24.71 -20.75 -3.34
CA ALA A 467 -23.53 -20.53 -2.51
C ALA A 467 -23.12 -19.06 -2.50
N ARG A 468 -23.19 -18.38 -3.66
CA ARG A 468 -22.92 -16.94 -3.77
C ARG A 468 -23.97 -16.10 -3.04
N GLU A 469 -25.27 -16.37 -3.24
CA GLU A 469 -26.34 -15.73 -2.44
C GLU A 469 -26.18 -16.05 -0.94
N GLY A 470 -25.76 -17.28 -0.62
CA GLY A 470 -25.48 -17.70 0.73
C GLY A 470 -24.37 -16.90 1.40
N TRP A 471 -23.28 -16.64 0.68
CA TRP A 471 -22.18 -15.81 1.14
C TRP A 471 -22.65 -14.38 1.47
N ASP A 472 -23.42 -13.76 0.58
CA ASP A 472 -24.03 -12.43 0.79
C ASP A 472 -24.98 -12.41 2.00
N ASP A 473 -25.57 -13.56 2.36
CA ASP A 473 -26.42 -13.72 3.55
C ASP A 473 -25.60 -14.11 4.80
N GLY A 474 -24.26 -14.15 4.72
CA GLY A 474 -23.34 -14.53 5.80
C GLY A 474 -23.28 -16.03 6.10
N VAL A 475 -23.67 -16.89 5.16
CA VAL A 475 -23.74 -18.35 5.32
C VAL A 475 -22.71 -19.06 4.44
N GLY A 476 -22.06 -20.07 4.99
CA GLY A 476 -21.06 -20.88 4.30
C GLY A 476 -19.62 -20.44 4.56
N ALA A 477 -19.42 -19.49 5.47
CA ALA A 477 -18.11 -19.02 5.88
C ALA A 477 -17.33 -20.08 6.68
N VAL A 478 -16.02 -20.09 6.50
CA VAL A 478 -15.04 -20.82 7.28
C VAL A 478 -14.15 -19.79 7.96
N VAL A 479 -14.15 -19.76 9.29
CA VAL A 479 -13.43 -18.75 10.09
C VAL A 479 -12.29 -19.38 10.92
N ASP A 480 -11.56 -18.56 11.66
CA ASP A 480 -10.45 -19.00 12.52
C ASP A 480 -10.80 -20.23 13.38
N GLY A 481 -9.91 -21.22 13.33
CA GLY A 481 -10.07 -22.50 14.01
C GLY A 481 -11.09 -23.46 13.40
N GLN A 482 -11.66 -23.16 12.22
CA GLN A 482 -12.57 -24.05 11.50
C GLN A 482 -11.94 -24.70 10.26
N SER A 483 -12.65 -25.70 9.73
CA SER A 483 -12.35 -26.30 8.43
C SER A 483 -13.63 -26.68 7.69
N TYR A 484 -13.63 -26.54 6.37
CA TYR A 484 -14.64 -27.17 5.51
C TYR A 484 -14.18 -28.58 5.14
N VAL A 485 -15.11 -29.56 5.05
CA VAL A 485 -14.75 -30.96 4.75
C VAL A 485 -15.59 -31.57 3.64
N ARG A 486 -14.93 -32.29 2.72
CA ARG A 486 -15.59 -33.00 1.63
C ARG A 486 -14.92 -34.32 1.27
N THR A 487 -15.72 -35.36 1.06
CA THR A 487 -15.29 -36.61 0.43
C THR A 487 -15.61 -36.60 -1.07
N PHE A 488 -14.63 -36.95 -1.90
CA PHE A 488 -14.77 -36.93 -3.36
C PHE A 488 -14.94 -38.33 -3.94
N GLU A 489 -16.08 -38.61 -4.59
CA GLU A 489 -16.37 -39.93 -5.17
C GLU A 489 -16.21 -39.97 -6.70
N THR A 490 -16.35 -38.82 -7.38
CA THR A 490 -16.38 -38.73 -8.83
C THR A 490 -15.00 -38.36 -9.39
N VAL A 491 -14.45 -39.26 -10.20
CA VAL A 491 -13.18 -39.05 -10.93
C VAL A 491 -13.30 -37.89 -11.90
N GLY A 492 -12.25 -37.06 -11.96
CA GLY A 492 -12.17 -35.86 -12.80
C GLY A 492 -11.56 -34.69 -12.05
N GLU A 493 -11.43 -33.57 -12.76
CA GLU A 493 -11.03 -32.28 -12.21
C GLU A 493 -12.26 -31.61 -11.59
N HIS A 494 -12.11 -31.07 -10.39
CA HIS A 494 -13.11 -30.25 -9.72
C HIS A 494 -12.46 -28.91 -9.38
N GLU A 495 -12.78 -27.87 -10.16
CA GLU A 495 -12.32 -26.51 -9.91
C GLU A 495 -13.25 -25.82 -8.89
N TYR A 496 -12.66 -24.98 -8.04
CA TYR A 496 -13.35 -24.31 -6.95
C TYR A 496 -12.71 -22.97 -6.60
N VAL A 497 -13.43 -22.16 -5.83
CA VAL A 497 -13.08 -20.77 -5.51
C VAL A 497 -13.46 -20.41 -4.08
N CYS A 498 -12.72 -19.45 -3.51
CA CYS A 498 -13.17 -18.66 -2.38
C CYS A 498 -13.93 -17.44 -2.90
N ILE A 499 -15.26 -17.37 -2.68
CA ILE A 499 -16.14 -16.31 -3.19
C ILE A 499 -15.61 -14.88 -2.91
N PRO A 500 -15.28 -14.48 -1.67
CA PRO A 500 -14.80 -13.12 -1.38
C PRO A 500 -13.43 -12.82 -1.98
N HIS A 501 -12.61 -13.84 -2.25
CA HIS A 501 -11.23 -13.67 -2.72
C HIS A 501 -11.03 -14.12 -4.17
N GLU A 502 -12.12 -14.28 -4.92
CA GLU A 502 -12.10 -14.73 -6.32
C GLU A 502 -11.34 -13.74 -7.20
N ALA A 503 -11.57 -12.44 -7.00
CA ALA A 503 -10.87 -11.39 -7.74
C ALA A 503 -9.36 -11.38 -7.45
N ALA A 504 -8.96 -11.71 -6.21
CA ALA A 504 -7.55 -11.90 -5.84
C ALA A 504 -6.93 -13.18 -6.44
N GLY A 505 -7.72 -14.03 -7.10
CA GLY A 505 -7.28 -15.26 -7.75
C GLY A 505 -7.32 -16.49 -6.84
N MET A 506 -8.03 -16.44 -5.70
CA MET A 506 -8.14 -17.56 -4.76
C MET A 506 -8.99 -18.71 -5.31
N THR A 507 -8.39 -19.46 -6.23
CA THR A 507 -8.96 -20.61 -6.93
C THR A 507 -8.12 -21.85 -6.70
N GLY A 508 -8.73 -23.02 -6.79
CA GLY A 508 -8.02 -24.29 -6.64
C GLY A 508 -8.64 -25.42 -7.43
N THR A 509 -7.89 -26.52 -7.54
CA THR A 509 -8.28 -27.70 -8.31
C THR A 509 -8.04 -28.98 -7.52
N ILE A 510 -9.11 -29.78 -7.37
CA ILE A 510 -9.01 -31.16 -6.89
C ILE A 510 -9.03 -32.11 -8.09
N VAL A 511 -7.94 -32.84 -8.31
CA VAL A 511 -7.86 -33.88 -9.35
C VAL A 511 -8.13 -35.24 -8.71
N VAL A 512 -9.25 -35.87 -9.04
CA VAL A 512 -9.65 -37.18 -8.48
C VAL A 512 -9.34 -38.30 -9.49
N GLU A 513 -8.55 -39.30 -9.09
CA GLU A 513 -8.13 -40.45 -9.93
C GLU A 513 -8.67 -41.85 -9.51
#